data_AF-A0A699XC12-F1
#
_entry.id   AF-A0A699XC12-F1
#
_cell.length_a   1.000
_cell.length_b   1.000
_cell.length_c   1.000
_cell.angle_alpha   90.00
_cell.angle_beta   90.00
_cell.angle_gamma   90.00
#
_symmetry.space_group_name_H-M   'P 1'
#
loop_
_entity.id
_entity.type
_entity.pdbx_description
1 polymer ?
#
loop_
_entity_poly.entity_id
_entity_poly.type
_entity_poly.pdbx_seq_one_letter_code
_entity_poly.pdbx_strand_id
1 'polypeptide(L)' 'MILKSVENGPLLWPTVEENGVTRLKKYSELSTTEAIQADCDVKAINIILQGLPPE' A
#
# COMPACT_ATOMS: atom_id res chain seq x y z
N MET A 1 11.67 9.69 1.88
CA MET A 1 11.34 10.19 0.54
C MET A 1 10.07 9.47 0.10
N ILE A 2 8.94 10.19 0.05
CA ILE A 2 7.61 9.59 -0.14
C ILE A 2 7.54 8.79 -1.45
N LEU A 3 8.22 9.27 -2.50
CA LEU A 3 8.39 8.55 -3.78
C LEU A 3 8.95 7.13 -3.62
N LYS A 4 9.94 6.95 -2.74
CA LYS A 4 10.54 5.64 -2.46
C LYS A 4 9.59 4.69 -1.73
N SER A 5 8.62 5.23 -1.01
CA SER A 5 7.57 4.45 -0.36
C SER A 5 6.49 4.02 -1.34
N VAL A 6 6.19 4.82 -2.38
CA VAL A 6 5.23 4.46 -3.44
C VAL A 6 5.73 3.31 -4.30
N GLU A 7 7.02 3.30 -4.61
CA GLU A 7 7.66 2.25 -5.41
C GLU A 7 7.70 0.90 -4.67
N ASN A 8 7.75 0.92 -3.34
CA ASN A 8 7.66 -0.26 -2.48
C ASN A 8 6.21 -0.72 -2.22
N GLY A 9 5.22 -0.12 -2.90
CA GLY A 9 3.80 -0.43 -2.79
C GLY A 9 3.04 0.47 -1.79
N PRO A 10 1.72 0.28 -1.62
CA PRO A 10 0.95 0.98 -0.59
C PRO A 10 1.70 0.97 0.74
N LEU A 11 1.86 2.15 1.36
CA LEU A 11 2.56 2.34 2.64
C LEU A 11 2.05 1.40 3.76
N LEU A 12 0.83 0.89 3.61
CA LEU A 12 0.13 0.01 4.53
C LEU A 12 -0.21 -1.32 3.86
N TRP A 13 0.76 -1.97 3.24
CA TRP A 13 0.53 -3.31 2.74
C TRP A 13 0.14 -4.25 3.89
N PRO A 14 -1.04 -4.90 3.86
CA PRO A 14 -1.52 -5.66 5.01
C PRO A 14 -0.58 -6.83 5.32
N THR A 15 -0.17 -6.94 6.58
CA THR A 15 0.59 -8.07 7.09
C THR A 15 -0.33 -9.02 7.83
N VAL A 16 -0.17 -10.32 7.60
CA VAL A 16 -0.88 -11.38 8.31
C VAL A 16 0.14 -12.28 9.01
N GLU A 17 -0.20 -12.75 10.20
CA GLU A 17 0.55 -13.79 10.87
C GLU A 17 0.13 -15.16 10.33
N GLU A 18 0.99 -15.77 9.52
CA GLU A 18 0.83 -17.13 9.04
C GLU A 18 1.81 -18.02 9.82
N ASN A 19 1.27 -18.93 10.64
CA ASN A 19 2.07 -19.87 11.45
C ASN A 19 3.08 -19.19 12.39
N GLY A 20 2.72 -18.05 12.98
CA GLY A 20 3.60 -17.29 13.88
C GLY A 20 4.69 -16.49 13.17
N VAL A 21 4.67 -16.44 11.84
CA VAL A 21 5.53 -15.58 11.02
C VAL A 21 4.66 -14.49 10.40
N THR A 22 5.02 -13.24 10.64
CA THR A 22 4.35 -12.09 10.02
C THR A 22 4.81 -11.96 8.56
N ARG A 23 3.91 -12.21 7.61
CA ARG A 23 4.16 -12.06 6.17
C ARG A 23 3.24 -11.00 5.58
N LEU A 24 3.72 -10.27 4.58
CA LEU A 24 2.87 -9.44 3.74
C LEU A 24 1.89 -10.32 2.94
N LYS A 25 0.58 -10.02 3.00
CA LYS A 25 -0.46 -10.73 2.21
C LYS A 25 -0.30 -10.42 0.73
N LYS A 26 -0.34 -11.37 -0.19
CA LYS A 26 -0.45 -11.01 -1.61
C LYS A 26 -1.78 -10.32 -1.88
N TYR A 27 -1.86 -9.51 -2.95
CA TYR A 27 -3.09 -8.81 -3.31
C TYR A 27 -4.29 -9.77 -3.52
N SER A 28 -4.01 -10.97 -4.03
CA SER A 28 -4.99 -12.06 -4.19
C SER A 28 -5.48 -12.69 -2.89
N GLU A 29 -4.75 -12.47 -1.78
CA GLU A 29 -5.08 -12.95 -0.43
C GLU A 29 -5.79 -11.86 0.39
N LEU A 30 -5.97 -10.66 -0.17
CA LEU A 30 -6.69 -9.57 0.45
C LEU A 30 -8.19 -9.83 0.42
N SER A 31 -8.85 -9.55 1.54
CA SER A 31 -10.29 -9.39 1.57
C SER A 31 -10.68 -8.19 0.71
N THR A 32 -11.91 -8.17 0.21
CA THR A 32 -12.47 -7.06 -0.55
C THR A 32 -12.29 -5.72 0.16
N THR A 33 -12.44 -5.68 1.49
CA THR A 33 -12.26 -4.46 2.28
C THR A 33 -10.81 -4.00 2.35
N GLU A 34 -9.86 -4.93 2.49
CA GLU A 34 -8.43 -4.63 2.52
C GLU A 34 -7.93 -4.15 1.14
N ALA A 35 -8.42 -4.76 0.07
CA ALA A 35 -8.12 -4.35 -1.30
C ALA A 35 -8.66 -2.95 -1.61
N ILE A 36 -9.88 -2.63 -1.16
CA ILE A 36 -10.46 -1.28 -1.30
C ILE A 36 -9.61 -0.25 -0.54
N GLN A 37 -9.17 -0.56 0.69
CA GLN A 37 -8.32 0.35 1.46
C GLN A 37 -6.97 0.57 0.77
N ALA A 38 -6.33 -0.49 0.28
CA ALA A 38 -5.06 -0.40 -0.43
C ALA A 38 -5.18 0.45 -1.72
N ASP A 39 -6.28 0.31 -2.47
CA ASP A 39 -6.55 1.11 -3.66
C ASP A 39 -6.77 2.59 -3.30
N CYS A 40 -7.51 2.86 -2.22
CA CYS A 40 -7.68 4.21 -1.67
C CYS A 40 -6.35 4.85 -1.25
N ASP A 41 -5.48 4.11 -0.56
CA ASP A 41 -4.18 4.61 -0.12
C ASP A 41 -3.27 4.94 -1.32
N VAL A 42 -3.25 4.08 -2.35
CA VAL A 42 -2.52 4.35 -3.61
C VAL A 42 -3.06 5.59 -4.30
N LYS A 43 -4.39 5.74 -4.38
CA LYS A 43 -5.03 6.90 -5.00
C LYS A 43 -4.74 8.19 -4.22
N ALA A 44 -4.75 8.15 -2.89
CA ALA A 44 -4.39 9.28 -2.03
C ALA A 44 -2.93 9.69 -2.21
N ILE A 45 -2.01 8.72 -2.24
CA ILE A 45 -0.60 8.95 -2.50
C ILE A 45 -0.39 9.56 -3.89
N ASN A 46 -1.06 9.05 -4.92
CA ASN A 46 -0.95 9.58 -6.27
C ASN A 46 -1.50 11.03 -6.38
N ILE A 47 -2.53 11.37 -5.61
CA ILE A 47 -3.03 12.76 -5.50
C ILE A 47 -1.97 13.65 -4.82
N ILE A 48 -1.38 13.19 -3.72
CA ILE A 48 -0.34 13.94 -3.00
C ILE A 48 0.90 14.14 -3.90
N LEU A 49 1.30 13.11 -4.65
CA LEU A 49 2.42 13.19 -5.58
C LEU A 49 2.17 14.15 -6.75
N GLN A 50 0.97 14.14 -7.33
CA GLN A 50 0.63 15.09 -8.40
C GLN A 50 0.58 16.54 -7.92
N GLY A 51 0.32 16.78 -6.64
CA GLY A 51 0.37 18.11 -6.03
C GLY A 51 1.76 18.54 -5.59
N LEU A 52 2.72 17.62 -5.55
CA LEU A 52 4.12 17.92 -5.20
C LEU A 52 4.87 18.38 -6.46
N PRO A 53 5.73 19.40 -6.36
CA PRO A 53 6.63 19.75 -7.45
C PRO A 53 7.56 18.55 -7.71
N PRO A 54 7.81 18.19 -8.98
CA PRO A 54 8.86 17.21 -9.29
C PRO A 54 10.19 17.77 -8.79
N GLU A 55 10.92 16.97 -8.00
CA GLU A 55 12.31 17.27 -7.61
C GLU A 55 13.24 17.33 -8.82
#